data_AF-A0A409XX78-F1
#
_entry.id   AF-A0A409XX78-F1
#
_cell.length_a   1.000
_cell.length_b   1.000
_cell.length_c   1.000
_cell.angle_alpha   90.00
_cell.angle_beta   90.00
_cell.angle_gamma   90.00
#
_symmetry.space_group_name_H-M   'P 1'
#
loop_
_entity.id
_entity.type
_entity.pdbx_description
1 polymer ?
#
loop_
_entity_poly.entity_id
_entity_poly.type
_entity_poly.pdbx_seq_one_letter_code
_entity_poly.pdbx_strand_id
1 'polypeptide(L)'
;MIPCFYFRSSYKFQKAKFLAVLLLAHAVACQRWLLRCGKNYQEGQQATPPEGTFPPPVQLLTPHFAFRCLPRVEPYLESDECSRASLLVDTRLTSVQFDYSLPLPLDFSLDSGSRSEFPKLTLAVELEGQRTIHRNSEFDVKSLELPLSLCTLLPRKEPYSVNCMAEIELLDGTKEIYNYTSPLLFLPDPPSGTVTKLDRKATALLTRSKDGTSEYVFPIGFYTDFGYVASNISVLDEIKSQGFNFIHHVPPFEDEVAFDAILDHLDEIELYLMYDMRHSYQDLASVERQVNKIKNRRSLLAWYTADEPDGPGDPPNATRMAYDLIHNLDGYHPVSIALNCDDHYFKEYTSGADIIMPDVYMIGNNVSFSSKYNTPCNKDFGCCGCDNCEGRFEDISNRLDNAQTRLKLLGWDNNKLLWSIPQAFGGEEFWNRAPTGREWLVQTLLSINHGARGIMSWIDPTPQDIKEHASHFASLLPRLAPYLFDDEVKFSRVKFSHLDVGTWRKGAKSLIIAANLDQETPSLDLRVDGQDRIDWILREGVSLSITGHIVFEPLGCAIFLNSIGGEDTSDEAKLIHDEL
;
A
#
# COMPACT_ATOMS: atom_id res chain seq x y z
N MET A 1 -73.45 38.68 -17.44
CA MET A 1 -73.45 37.83 -16.23
C MET A 1 -72.34 36.80 -16.40
N ILE A 2 -71.40 36.87 -15.45
CA ILE A 2 -70.27 35.98 -15.06
C ILE A 2 -70.54 34.48 -15.32
N PRO A 3 -69.57 33.52 -15.46
CA PRO A 3 -68.09 33.53 -15.22
C PRO A 3 -67.22 32.80 -16.30
N CYS A 4 -65.89 32.86 -16.18
CA CYS A 4 -65.03 31.71 -15.77
C CYS A 4 -63.53 32.02 -15.96
N PHE A 5 -62.88 32.36 -14.84
CA PHE A 5 -61.45 32.21 -14.60
C PHE A 5 -61.14 30.72 -14.33
N TYR A 6 -60.03 30.20 -14.87
CA TYR A 6 -59.05 29.27 -14.26
C TYR A 6 -58.22 28.63 -15.40
N PHE A 7 -56.98 28.21 -15.09
CA PHE A 7 -55.92 27.67 -15.98
C PHE A 7 -54.94 28.69 -16.60
N ARG A 8 -54.01 29.20 -15.77
CA ARG A 8 -52.61 29.48 -16.17
C ARG A 8 -51.79 29.90 -14.93
N SER A 9 -51.51 28.97 -14.02
CA SER A 9 -50.58 29.25 -12.90
C SER A 9 -49.70 28.05 -12.51
N SER A 10 -50.13 26.82 -12.75
CA SER A 10 -49.40 25.60 -12.36
C SER A 10 -48.19 25.24 -13.25
N TYR A 11 -48.13 25.68 -14.51
CA TYR A 11 -47.04 25.31 -15.43
C TYR A 11 -45.77 26.17 -15.30
N LYS A 12 -45.86 27.40 -14.77
CA LYS A 12 -44.69 28.28 -14.56
C LYS A 12 -43.95 27.96 -13.25
N PHE A 13 -44.66 27.50 -12.23
CA PHE A 13 -44.05 27.12 -10.94
C PHE A 13 -43.25 25.81 -11.01
N GLN A 14 -43.67 24.84 -11.84
CA GLN A 14 -42.90 23.60 -12.02
C GLN A 14 -41.60 23.81 -12.82
N LYS A 15 -41.61 24.65 -13.87
CA LYS A 15 -40.37 24.99 -14.61
C LYS A 15 -39.37 25.78 -13.78
N ALA A 16 -39.83 26.71 -12.93
CA ALA A 16 -38.93 27.46 -12.05
C ALA A 16 -38.29 26.57 -10.96
N LYS A 17 -39.04 25.59 -10.42
CA LYS A 17 -38.48 24.60 -9.50
C LYS A 17 -37.51 23.63 -10.19
N PHE A 18 -37.82 23.18 -11.41
CA PHE A 18 -36.91 22.32 -12.18
C PHE A 18 -35.62 23.05 -12.58
N LEU A 19 -35.71 24.32 -12.98
CA LEU A 19 -34.55 25.15 -13.32
C LEU A 19 -33.72 25.51 -12.08
N ALA A 20 -34.36 25.78 -10.94
CA ALA A 20 -33.67 26.01 -9.68
C ALA A 20 -32.97 24.73 -9.16
N VAL A 21 -33.58 23.56 -9.31
CA VAL A 21 -32.96 22.26 -8.96
C VAL A 21 -31.80 21.94 -9.91
N LEU A 22 -31.91 22.24 -11.22
CA LEU A 22 -30.81 22.10 -12.18
C LEU A 22 -29.66 23.08 -11.91
N LEU A 23 -29.96 24.33 -11.53
CA LEU A 23 -28.97 25.34 -11.16
C LEU A 23 -28.32 25.04 -9.80
N LEU A 24 -29.06 24.51 -8.83
CA LEU A 24 -28.52 24.01 -7.56
C LEU A 24 -27.68 22.77 -7.78
N ALA A 25 -28.11 21.83 -8.63
CA ALA A 25 -27.32 20.66 -8.98
C ALA A 25 -26.03 21.04 -9.74
N HIS A 26 -26.07 22.03 -10.63
CA HIS A 26 -24.89 22.55 -11.30
C HIS A 26 -23.99 23.38 -10.36
N ALA A 27 -24.54 24.14 -9.42
CA ALA A 27 -23.76 24.90 -8.45
C ALA A 27 -23.09 23.99 -7.40
N VAL A 28 -23.79 22.95 -6.93
CA VAL A 28 -23.23 21.90 -6.04
C VAL A 28 -22.20 21.06 -6.79
N ALA A 29 -22.43 20.72 -8.07
CA ALA A 29 -21.43 20.07 -8.90
C ALA A 29 -20.22 20.97 -9.17
N CYS A 30 -20.41 22.28 -9.36
CA CYS A 30 -19.32 23.24 -9.60
C CYS A 30 -18.52 23.58 -8.32
N GLN A 31 -19.11 23.45 -7.13
CA GLN A 31 -18.40 23.62 -5.86
C GLN A 31 -17.42 22.47 -5.55
N ARG A 32 -17.71 21.23 -5.98
CA ARG A 32 -16.79 20.10 -5.77
C ARG A 32 -15.43 20.29 -6.44
N TRP A 33 -15.38 20.94 -7.61
CA TRP A 33 -14.12 21.25 -8.32
C TRP A 33 -13.25 22.31 -7.62
N LEU A 34 -13.72 22.90 -6.51
CA LEU A 34 -13.01 23.92 -5.75
C LEU A 34 -12.52 23.42 -4.38
N LEU A 35 -12.58 22.12 -4.13
CA LEU A 35 -12.01 21.49 -2.94
C LEU A 35 -10.71 20.76 -3.26
N ARG A 36 -9.81 20.71 -2.29
CA ARG A 36 -8.65 19.82 -2.26
C ARG A 36 -8.65 19.06 -0.94
N CYS A 37 -8.67 17.74 -0.97
CA CYS A 37 -8.78 16.91 0.24
C CYS A 37 -9.97 17.28 1.14
N GLY A 38 -11.10 17.65 0.51
CA GLY A 38 -12.30 18.14 1.21
C GLY A 38 -12.21 19.57 1.75
N LYS A 39 -11.14 20.32 1.47
CA LYS A 39 -10.90 21.69 1.99
C LYS A 39 -11.01 22.73 0.89
N ASN A 40 -11.58 23.90 1.22
CA ASN A 40 -11.38 25.09 0.40
C ASN A 40 -9.89 25.50 0.42
N TYR A 41 -9.38 26.00 -0.70
CA TYR A 41 -7.94 26.29 -0.85
C TYR A 41 -7.61 27.59 -1.61
N GLN A 42 -8.61 28.31 -2.11
CA GLN A 42 -8.41 29.54 -2.88
C GLN A 42 -8.66 30.80 -2.04
N GLU A 43 -7.98 31.89 -2.40
CA GLU A 43 -8.15 33.19 -1.75
C GLU A 43 -9.62 33.65 -1.78
N GLY A 44 -10.10 34.15 -0.63
CA GLY A 44 -11.48 34.61 -0.46
C GLY A 44 -12.50 33.53 -0.12
N GLN A 45 -12.14 32.24 -0.15
CA GLN A 45 -12.98 31.16 0.38
C GLN A 45 -12.94 31.10 1.91
N GLN A 46 -13.95 30.48 2.53
CA GLN A 46 -14.00 30.27 3.98
C GLN A 46 -13.41 28.91 4.37
N ALA A 47 -12.80 28.82 5.55
CA ALA A 47 -12.41 27.53 6.14
C ALA A 47 -13.64 26.63 6.32
N THR A 48 -13.50 25.38 5.92
CA THR A 48 -14.55 24.37 6.02
C THR A 48 -13.92 23.08 6.54
N PRO A 49 -14.43 22.50 7.65
CA PRO A 49 -13.95 21.21 8.11
C PRO A 49 -14.03 20.18 6.97
N PRO A 50 -12.95 19.41 6.73
CA PRO A 50 -12.94 18.45 5.64
C PRO A 50 -13.98 17.36 5.88
N GLU A 51 -14.77 17.06 4.85
CA GLU A 51 -15.64 15.90 4.84
C GLU A 51 -14.87 14.63 4.48
N GLY A 52 -15.46 13.45 4.71
CA GLY A 52 -14.86 12.18 4.33
C GLY A 52 -13.66 11.75 5.17
N THR A 53 -13.38 12.39 6.30
CA THR A 53 -12.30 11.98 7.21
C THR A 53 -12.51 10.55 7.71
N PHE A 54 -11.41 9.82 7.89
CA PHE A 54 -11.49 8.44 8.36
C PHE A 54 -11.83 8.44 9.86
N PRO A 55 -12.86 7.70 10.30
CA PRO A 55 -13.30 7.75 11.68
C PRO A 55 -12.21 7.20 12.63
N PRO A 56 -12.06 7.79 13.83
CA PRO A 56 -11.11 7.27 14.81
C PRO A 56 -11.49 5.85 15.25
N PRO A 57 -10.52 5.04 15.71
CA PRO A 57 -10.81 3.69 16.21
C PRO A 57 -11.86 3.70 17.33
N VAL A 58 -12.91 2.91 17.18
CA VAL A 58 -14.00 2.82 18.17
C VAL A 58 -13.60 1.82 19.26
N GLN A 59 -13.54 2.28 20.50
CA GLN A 59 -13.35 1.42 21.68
C GLN A 59 -14.66 0.74 22.06
N LEU A 60 -14.58 -0.56 22.35
CA LEU A 60 -15.69 -1.42 22.67
C LEU A 60 -15.76 -1.65 24.19
N LEU A 61 -16.97 -1.67 24.73
CA LEU A 61 -17.21 -1.91 26.16
C LEU A 61 -17.14 -3.40 26.53
N THR A 62 -17.26 -4.28 25.54
CA THR A 62 -17.19 -5.74 25.67
C THR A 62 -16.12 -6.28 24.73
N PRO A 63 -15.45 -7.38 25.08
CA PRO A 63 -14.48 -8.01 24.19
C PRO A 63 -15.19 -8.52 22.94
N HIS A 64 -14.54 -8.33 21.79
CA HIS A 64 -14.95 -8.88 20.50
C HIS A 64 -13.92 -9.89 20.02
N PHE A 65 -14.38 -10.79 19.16
CA PHE A 65 -13.55 -11.70 18.41
C PHE A 65 -13.49 -11.24 16.95
N ALA A 66 -12.29 -10.88 16.51
CA ALA A 66 -12.00 -10.57 15.12
C ALA A 66 -11.45 -11.83 14.44
N PHE A 67 -12.18 -12.31 13.44
CA PHE A 67 -11.89 -13.55 12.73
C PHE A 67 -11.98 -13.33 11.23
N ARG A 68 -10.93 -13.71 10.51
CA ARG A 68 -10.93 -13.68 9.04
C ARG A 68 -10.10 -14.80 8.46
N CYS A 69 -10.38 -15.12 7.20
CA CYS A 69 -9.80 -16.23 6.47
C CYS A 69 -9.65 -15.84 5.00
N LEU A 70 -8.43 -15.82 4.48
CA LEU A 70 -8.11 -15.30 3.15
C LEU A 70 -7.18 -16.26 2.40
N PRO A 71 -7.30 -16.43 1.07
CA PRO A 71 -6.31 -17.17 0.29
C PRO A 71 -4.91 -16.57 0.44
N ARG A 72 -3.87 -17.38 0.67
CA ARG A 72 -2.49 -16.88 0.79
C ARG A 72 -2.06 -16.11 -0.46
N VAL A 73 -2.34 -16.68 -1.62
CA VAL A 73 -1.98 -16.12 -2.93
C VAL A 73 -3.25 -15.74 -3.69
N GLU A 74 -3.21 -14.63 -4.44
CA GLU A 74 -4.27 -14.27 -5.38
C GLU A 74 -3.69 -13.67 -6.68
N PRO A 75 -4.11 -14.15 -7.87
CA PRO A 75 -4.90 -15.37 -8.09
C PRO A 75 -4.05 -16.64 -7.96
N TYR A 76 -4.69 -17.77 -7.66
CA TYR A 76 -4.13 -19.09 -7.98
C TYR A 76 -4.39 -19.41 -9.47
N LEU A 77 -3.50 -20.18 -10.08
CA LEU A 77 -3.57 -20.58 -11.48
C LEU A 77 -3.67 -22.10 -11.64
N GLU A 78 -4.23 -22.55 -12.77
CA GLU A 78 -4.29 -23.97 -13.14
C GLU A 78 -2.91 -24.66 -13.12
N SER A 79 -1.86 -23.96 -13.57
CA SER A 79 -0.49 -24.48 -13.54
C SER A 79 0.18 -24.46 -12.16
N ASP A 80 -0.46 -23.88 -11.14
CA ASP A 80 0.05 -23.97 -9.77
C ASP A 80 -0.10 -25.40 -9.25
N GLU A 81 0.82 -25.82 -8.39
CA GLU A 81 0.67 -27.11 -7.72
C GLU A 81 -0.60 -27.10 -6.87
N CYS A 82 -1.63 -27.83 -7.31
CA CYS A 82 -2.96 -27.81 -6.70
C CYS A 82 -2.99 -28.21 -5.22
N SER A 83 -1.94 -28.88 -4.72
CA SER A 83 -1.76 -29.26 -3.31
C SER A 83 -1.02 -28.20 -2.46
N ARG A 84 -0.48 -27.14 -3.06
CA ARG A 84 0.27 -26.08 -2.38
C ARG A 84 -0.55 -24.84 -2.05
N ALA A 85 -1.81 -24.78 -2.47
CA ALA A 85 -2.67 -23.68 -2.06
C ALA A 85 -2.92 -23.72 -0.56
N SER A 86 -3.10 -22.54 0.03
CA SER A 86 -3.38 -22.38 1.44
C SER A 86 -4.24 -21.16 1.72
N LEU A 87 -4.84 -21.17 2.91
CA LEU A 87 -5.57 -20.07 3.51
C LEU A 87 -4.77 -19.53 4.70
N LEU A 88 -4.81 -18.23 4.89
CA LEU A 88 -4.31 -17.54 6.07
C LEU A 88 -5.49 -17.19 6.97
N VAL A 89 -5.43 -17.66 8.21
CA VAL A 89 -6.43 -17.39 9.23
C VAL A 89 -5.85 -16.46 10.28
N ASP A 90 -6.59 -15.38 10.57
CA ASP A 90 -6.30 -14.49 11.68
C ASP A 90 -7.40 -14.64 12.74
N THR A 91 -6.98 -14.82 13.99
CA THR A 91 -7.83 -14.86 15.17
C THR A 91 -7.35 -13.78 16.12
N ARG A 92 -8.25 -12.95 16.66
CA ARG A 92 -7.86 -11.89 17.60
C ARG A 92 -8.95 -11.57 18.59
N LEU A 93 -8.58 -11.47 19.86
CA LEU A 93 -9.41 -10.87 20.90
C LEU A 93 -9.14 -9.37 20.95
N THR A 94 -10.20 -8.56 21.02
CA THR A 94 -10.03 -7.12 20.89
C THR A 94 -11.09 -6.30 21.60
N SER A 95 -10.69 -5.13 22.08
CA SER A 95 -11.55 -4.05 22.56
C SER A 95 -11.70 -2.93 21.54
N VAL A 96 -11.27 -3.12 20.29
CA VAL A 96 -11.37 -2.14 19.20
C VAL A 96 -12.25 -2.72 18.10
N GLN A 97 -13.17 -1.92 17.57
CA GLN A 97 -14.02 -2.35 16.46
C GLN A 97 -13.21 -2.52 15.17
N PHE A 98 -13.29 -3.71 14.57
CA PHE A 98 -12.92 -3.99 13.19
C PHE A 98 -14.17 -4.30 12.36
N ASP A 99 -14.14 -4.08 11.04
CA ASP A 99 -15.23 -4.43 10.12
C ASP A 99 -15.57 -5.94 10.14
N TYR A 100 -14.63 -6.78 10.63
CA TYR A 100 -14.73 -8.24 10.73
C TYR A 100 -14.70 -8.75 12.19
N SER A 101 -15.03 -7.88 13.17
CA SER A 101 -15.13 -8.26 14.59
C SER A 101 -16.58 -8.40 15.04
N LEU A 102 -16.86 -9.45 15.82
CA LEU A 102 -18.16 -9.74 16.39
C LEU A 102 -18.08 -9.85 17.92
N PRO A 103 -19.14 -9.51 18.66
CA PRO A 103 -19.14 -9.62 20.12
C PRO A 103 -18.85 -11.05 20.61
N LEU A 104 -18.12 -11.14 21.72
CA LEU A 104 -18.04 -12.39 22.48
C LEU A 104 -19.20 -12.49 23.49
N PRO A 105 -19.57 -13.72 23.91
CA PRO A 105 -20.51 -13.95 24.99
C PRO A 105 -20.12 -13.20 26.28
N LEU A 106 -21.12 -12.79 27.06
CA LEU A 106 -20.93 -12.02 28.29
C LEU A 106 -20.16 -12.78 29.39
N ASP A 107 -20.17 -14.10 29.34
CA ASP A 107 -19.47 -15.02 30.24
C ASP A 107 -18.07 -15.41 29.74
N PHE A 108 -17.63 -14.85 28.60
CA PHE A 108 -16.27 -15.06 28.11
C PHE A 108 -15.25 -14.42 29.04
N SER A 109 -14.43 -15.24 29.70
CA SER A 109 -13.33 -14.81 30.57
C SER A 109 -12.03 -15.49 30.19
N LEU A 110 -10.94 -14.71 30.15
CA LEU A 110 -9.57 -15.21 29.98
C LEU A 110 -8.84 -15.37 31.32
N ASP A 111 -9.48 -15.00 32.44
CA ASP A 111 -8.86 -14.82 33.76
C ASP A 111 -8.75 -16.12 34.59
N SER A 112 -8.54 -17.27 33.95
CA SER A 112 -8.18 -18.49 34.68
C SER A 112 -6.66 -18.62 34.75
N GLY A 113 -6.08 -18.49 35.95
CA GLY A 113 -4.64 -18.64 36.22
C GLY A 113 -4.04 -20.03 35.89
N SER A 114 -4.76 -20.90 35.19
CA SER A 114 -4.32 -22.18 34.66
C SER A 114 -4.64 -22.27 33.15
N ARG A 115 -3.64 -22.64 32.33
CA ARG A 115 -3.79 -22.90 30.89
C ARG A 115 -4.82 -24.00 30.55
N SER A 116 -5.29 -24.77 31.54
CA SER A 116 -6.26 -25.86 31.35
C SER A 116 -7.72 -25.42 31.29
N GLU A 117 -8.03 -24.13 31.51
CA GLU A 117 -9.40 -23.58 31.60
C GLU A 117 -9.67 -22.48 30.54
N PHE A 118 -8.95 -22.48 29.42
CA PHE A 118 -9.28 -21.59 28.31
C PHE A 118 -10.38 -22.16 27.41
N PRO A 119 -11.30 -21.32 26.88
CA PRO A 119 -12.21 -21.73 25.82
C PRO A 119 -11.44 -22.37 24.66
N LYS A 120 -11.95 -23.47 24.12
CA LYS A 120 -11.29 -24.15 23.00
C LYS A 120 -11.73 -23.52 21.68
N LEU A 121 -10.76 -23.17 20.83
CA LEU A 121 -11.02 -22.66 19.50
C LEU A 121 -10.74 -23.75 18.46
N THR A 122 -11.75 -24.10 17.68
CA THR A 122 -11.65 -25.02 16.54
C THR A 122 -11.97 -24.29 15.26
N LEU A 123 -11.07 -24.38 14.29
CA LEU A 123 -11.24 -23.82 12.95
C LEU A 123 -11.74 -24.90 12.01
N ALA A 124 -12.67 -24.53 11.14
CA ALA A 124 -13.12 -25.36 10.04
C ALA A 124 -13.18 -24.55 8.74
N VAL A 125 -12.89 -25.20 7.62
CA VAL A 125 -12.93 -24.60 6.28
C VAL A 125 -13.85 -25.42 5.40
N GLU A 126 -14.70 -24.73 4.65
CA GLU A 126 -15.59 -25.29 3.65
C GLU A 126 -15.38 -24.58 2.31
N LEU A 127 -15.19 -25.37 1.26
CA LEU A 127 -15.04 -24.92 -0.12
C LEU A 127 -16.08 -25.67 -0.97
N GLU A 128 -16.98 -24.92 -1.62
CA GLU A 128 -18.07 -25.48 -2.46
C GLU A 128 -18.90 -26.58 -1.75
N GLY A 129 -19.23 -26.40 -0.46
CA GLY A 129 -20.03 -27.37 0.29
C GLY A 129 -19.24 -28.58 0.81
N GLN A 130 -17.94 -28.68 0.51
CA GLN A 130 -17.06 -29.71 1.05
C GLN A 130 -16.24 -29.14 2.21
N ARG A 131 -16.43 -29.72 3.41
CA ARG A 131 -15.56 -29.43 4.55
C ARG A 131 -14.20 -30.06 4.33
N THR A 132 -13.18 -29.22 4.23
CA THR A 132 -11.83 -29.63 3.83
C THR A 132 -10.86 -29.71 5.01
N ILE A 133 -11.09 -28.95 6.09
CA ILE A 133 -10.13 -28.81 7.19
C ILE A 133 -10.86 -28.68 8.53
N HIS A 134 -10.35 -29.36 9.56
CA HIS A 134 -10.68 -29.14 10.97
C HIS A 134 -9.38 -29.07 11.78
N ARG A 135 -9.15 -27.98 12.51
CA ARG A 135 -7.90 -27.75 13.25
C ARG A 135 -8.15 -27.00 14.56
N ASN A 136 -7.56 -27.48 15.65
CA ASN A 136 -7.52 -26.71 16.90
C ASN A 136 -6.56 -25.52 16.75
N SER A 137 -6.92 -24.37 17.31
CA SER A 137 -6.11 -23.15 17.24
C SER A 137 -6.08 -22.44 18.60
N GLU A 138 -5.15 -21.50 18.72
CA GLU A 138 -5.10 -20.52 19.80
C GLU A 138 -5.77 -19.21 19.34
N PHE A 139 -6.09 -18.35 20.31
CA PHE A 139 -6.48 -16.96 20.09
C PHE A 139 -5.25 -16.10 19.78
N ASP A 140 -5.48 -14.92 19.19
CA ASP A 140 -4.43 -13.94 18.86
C ASP A 140 -3.34 -14.47 17.91
N VAL A 141 -3.73 -15.38 17.00
CA VAL A 141 -2.86 -15.91 15.96
C VAL A 141 -2.99 -15.06 14.70
N LYS A 142 -1.84 -14.62 14.16
CA LYS A 142 -1.75 -13.94 12.86
C LYS A 142 -1.21 -14.90 11.81
N SER A 143 -1.91 -14.94 10.68
CA SER A 143 -1.57 -15.65 9.44
C SER A 143 -1.30 -17.14 9.64
N LEU A 144 -2.16 -17.79 10.43
CA LEU A 144 -2.15 -19.24 10.57
C LEU A 144 -2.44 -19.89 9.22
N GLU A 145 -1.49 -20.65 8.71
CA GLU A 145 -1.63 -21.29 7.40
C GLU A 145 -2.39 -22.61 7.51
N LEU A 146 -3.45 -22.74 6.71
CA LEU A 146 -4.26 -23.95 6.55
C LEU A 146 -4.15 -24.46 5.10
N PRO A 147 -3.70 -25.71 4.87
CA PRO A 147 -3.52 -26.23 3.51
C PRO A 147 -4.86 -26.47 2.83
N LEU A 148 -5.00 -25.99 1.60
CA LEU A 148 -6.21 -26.11 0.78
C LEU A 148 -5.87 -26.85 -0.51
N SER A 149 -6.61 -27.91 -0.84
CA SER A 149 -6.42 -28.61 -2.11
C SER A 149 -7.35 -28.05 -3.19
N LEU A 150 -6.77 -27.60 -4.31
CA LEU A 150 -7.51 -27.15 -5.49
C LEU A 150 -7.71 -28.27 -6.53
N CYS A 151 -7.17 -29.47 -6.30
CA CYS A 151 -7.07 -30.53 -7.32
C CYS A 151 -8.42 -31.07 -7.83
N THR A 152 -9.52 -30.79 -7.14
CA THR A 152 -10.88 -31.18 -7.54
C THR A 152 -11.66 -30.04 -8.19
N LEU A 153 -11.11 -28.83 -8.21
CA LEU A 153 -11.74 -27.66 -8.79
C LEU A 153 -11.33 -27.49 -10.26
N LEU A 154 -12.20 -26.82 -11.01
CA LEU A 154 -11.90 -26.41 -12.39
C LEU A 154 -11.57 -24.91 -12.40
N PRO A 155 -10.50 -24.48 -13.07
CA PRO A 155 -10.20 -23.06 -13.16
C PRO A 155 -11.34 -22.30 -13.86
N ARG A 156 -11.72 -21.12 -13.35
CA ARG A 156 -12.78 -20.28 -13.91
C ARG A 156 -12.59 -18.80 -13.54
N LYS A 157 -13.23 -17.89 -14.28
CA LYS A 157 -13.16 -16.45 -13.99
C LYS A 157 -13.93 -16.08 -12.73
N GLU A 158 -15.07 -16.74 -12.49
CA GLU A 158 -15.91 -16.48 -11.32
C GLU A 158 -15.24 -17.01 -10.05
N PRO A 159 -15.05 -16.19 -9.00
CA PRO A 159 -14.42 -16.66 -7.77
C PRO A 159 -15.16 -17.85 -7.15
N TYR A 160 -14.41 -18.74 -6.51
CA TYR A 160 -14.96 -19.70 -5.55
C TYR A 160 -15.26 -19.02 -4.22
N SER A 161 -16.23 -19.57 -3.46
CA SER A 161 -16.52 -19.09 -2.11
C SER A 161 -15.86 -19.99 -1.07
N VAL A 162 -14.97 -19.42 -0.27
CA VAL A 162 -14.37 -20.08 0.89
C VAL A 162 -15.13 -19.63 2.13
N ASN A 163 -15.74 -20.57 2.85
CA ASN A 163 -16.41 -20.32 4.12
C ASN A 163 -15.56 -20.89 5.25
N CYS A 164 -15.02 -20.01 6.08
CA CYS A 164 -14.28 -20.41 7.27
C CYS A 164 -15.16 -20.21 8.51
N MET A 165 -15.08 -21.16 9.42
CA MET A 165 -15.83 -21.19 10.66
C MET A 165 -14.85 -21.29 11.83
N ALA A 166 -15.09 -20.49 12.86
CA ALA A 166 -14.41 -20.58 14.14
C ALA A 166 -15.44 -20.96 15.21
N GLU A 167 -15.31 -22.16 15.75
CA GLU A 167 -16.12 -22.67 16.86
C GLU A 167 -15.36 -22.43 18.17
N ILE A 168 -15.95 -21.64 19.06
CA ILE A 168 -15.46 -21.40 20.43
C ILE A 168 -16.33 -22.23 21.39
N GLU A 169 -15.72 -23.22 22.04
CA GLU A 169 -16.35 -23.98 23.13
C GLU A 169 -16.03 -23.28 24.46
N LEU A 170 -17.06 -22.70 25.09
CA LEU A 170 -16.99 -22.03 26.39
C LEU A 170 -16.83 -23.04 27.53
N LEU A 171 -16.54 -22.53 28.73
CA LEU A 171 -16.29 -23.33 29.93
C LEU A 171 -17.50 -24.16 30.38
N ASP A 172 -18.71 -23.71 30.10
CA ASP A 172 -19.96 -24.42 30.40
C ASP A 172 -20.33 -25.47 29.33
N GLY A 173 -19.52 -25.61 28.27
CA GLY A 173 -19.74 -26.48 27.14
C GLY A 173 -20.60 -25.87 26.01
N THR A 174 -21.03 -24.62 26.15
CA THR A 174 -21.73 -23.87 25.09
C THR A 174 -20.79 -23.64 23.91
N LYS A 175 -21.32 -23.72 22.69
CA LYS A 175 -20.55 -23.53 21.45
C LYS A 175 -21.04 -22.32 20.68
N GLU A 176 -20.14 -21.39 20.43
CA GLU A 176 -20.37 -20.21 19.60
C GLU A 176 -19.66 -20.35 18.27
N ILE A 177 -20.31 -19.93 17.18
CA ILE A 177 -19.79 -20.09 15.82
C ILE A 177 -19.67 -18.73 15.16
N TYR A 178 -18.46 -18.44 14.68
CA TYR A 178 -18.13 -17.23 13.94
C TYR A 178 -17.79 -17.61 12.49
N ASN A 179 -18.40 -16.94 11.53
CA ASN A 179 -18.24 -17.24 10.11
C ASN A 179 -17.53 -16.10 9.40
N TYR A 180 -16.67 -16.45 8.45
CA TYR A 180 -16.06 -15.51 7.52
C TYR A 180 -16.05 -16.10 6.12
N THR A 181 -16.51 -15.35 5.14
CA THR A 181 -16.53 -15.76 3.74
C THR A 181 -15.57 -14.89 2.93
N SER A 182 -14.73 -15.52 2.12
CA SER A 182 -13.81 -14.83 1.20
C SER A 182 -13.85 -15.42 -0.20
N PRO A 183 -13.55 -14.60 -1.23
CA PRO A 183 -13.38 -15.09 -2.59
C PRO A 183 -12.05 -15.84 -2.73
N LEU A 184 -12.05 -16.88 -3.56
CA LEU A 184 -10.86 -17.59 -4.02
C LEU A 184 -10.81 -17.53 -5.55
N LEU A 185 -9.91 -16.71 -6.09
CA LEU A 185 -9.64 -16.68 -7.53
C LEU A 185 -8.74 -17.86 -7.90
N PHE A 186 -9.31 -18.81 -8.64
CA PHE A 186 -8.59 -19.92 -9.27
C PHE A 186 -8.82 -19.86 -10.78
N LEU A 187 -7.88 -19.23 -11.47
CA LEU A 187 -8.00 -18.85 -12.88
C LEU A 187 -7.31 -19.87 -13.79
N PRO A 188 -7.75 -20.00 -15.06
CA PRO A 188 -6.97 -20.73 -16.06
C PRO A 188 -5.66 -20.00 -16.31
N ASP A 189 -4.64 -20.69 -16.80
CA ASP A 189 -3.43 -19.99 -17.25
C ASP A 189 -3.80 -19.00 -18.38
N PRO A 190 -3.24 -17.78 -18.38
CA PRO A 190 -3.51 -16.85 -19.47
C PRO A 190 -2.96 -17.42 -20.78
N PRO A 191 -3.66 -17.26 -21.92
CA PRO A 191 -3.20 -17.78 -23.21
C PRO A 191 -1.89 -17.11 -23.68
N SER A 192 -1.60 -15.91 -23.17
CA SER A 192 -0.42 -15.10 -23.46
C SER A 192 -0.24 -14.04 -22.36
N GLY A 193 0.97 -13.50 -22.22
CA GLY A 193 1.27 -12.47 -21.23
C GLY A 193 1.83 -13.04 -19.93
N THR A 194 1.79 -12.23 -18.87
CA THR A 194 2.27 -12.57 -17.53
C THR A 194 1.13 -12.66 -16.52
N VAL A 195 1.48 -13.08 -15.30
CA VAL A 195 0.62 -13.00 -14.13
C VAL A 195 1.44 -12.40 -13.01
N THR A 196 0.86 -11.43 -12.30
CA THR A 196 1.41 -10.85 -11.09
C THR A 196 0.48 -11.17 -9.94
N LYS A 197 0.93 -12.04 -9.04
CA LYS A 197 0.14 -12.48 -7.89
C LYS A 197 0.49 -11.65 -6.66
N LEU A 198 -0.48 -11.50 -5.77
CA LEU A 198 -0.26 -11.03 -4.40
C LEU A 198 -0.03 -12.23 -3.48
N ASP A 199 1.15 -12.35 -2.85
CA ASP A 199 1.34 -13.23 -1.68
C ASP A 199 1.16 -12.40 -0.41
N ARG A 200 0.05 -12.68 0.30
CA ARG A 200 -0.36 -11.97 1.51
C ARG A 200 0.51 -12.25 2.71
N LYS A 201 1.14 -13.43 2.76
CA LYS A 201 1.99 -13.83 3.89
C LYS A 201 3.36 -13.20 3.75
N ALA A 202 3.91 -13.22 2.53
CA ALA A 202 5.17 -12.55 2.19
C ALA A 202 5.00 -11.02 2.08
N THR A 203 3.77 -10.51 1.96
CA THR A 203 3.46 -9.10 1.67
C THR A 203 4.18 -8.62 0.39
N ALA A 204 4.09 -9.40 -0.67
CA ALA A 204 4.92 -9.24 -1.86
C ALA A 204 4.14 -9.46 -3.15
N LEU A 205 4.64 -8.89 -4.24
CA LEU A 205 4.27 -9.32 -5.58
C LEU A 205 5.09 -10.54 -5.96
N LEU A 206 4.41 -11.55 -6.51
CA LEU A 206 5.01 -12.77 -7.05
C LEU A 206 4.71 -12.83 -8.55
N THR A 207 5.73 -12.62 -9.36
CA THR A 207 5.63 -12.75 -10.82
C THR A 207 6.06 -14.15 -11.24
N ARG A 208 5.65 -14.56 -12.43
CA ARG A 208 6.15 -15.77 -13.08
C ARG A 208 6.98 -15.36 -14.28
N SER A 209 8.25 -15.72 -14.27
CA SER A 209 9.17 -15.45 -15.37
C SER A 209 8.87 -16.37 -16.56
N LYS A 210 9.52 -16.09 -17.71
CA LYS A 210 9.32 -16.85 -18.95
C LYS A 210 9.71 -18.33 -18.86
N ASP A 211 10.64 -18.69 -17.97
CA ASP A 211 11.03 -20.10 -17.75
C ASP A 211 10.06 -20.85 -16.81
N GLY A 212 9.05 -20.15 -16.30
CA GLY A 212 8.02 -20.68 -15.43
C GLY A 212 8.37 -20.62 -13.95
N THR A 213 9.51 -20.07 -13.56
CA THR A 213 9.87 -19.85 -12.16
C THR A 213 9.10 -18.67 -11.58
N SER A 214 8.64 -18.82 -10.33
CA SER A 214 8.00 -17.72 -9.60
C SER A 214 9.05 -16.96 -8.81
N GLU A 215 9.04 -15.63 -8.92
CA GLU A 215 9.99 -14.73 -8.26
C GLU A 215 9.26 -13.62 -7.52
N TYR A 216 9.73 -13.30 -6.30
CA TYR A 216 9.25 -12.11 -5.61
C TYR A 216 9.87 -10.87 -6.20
N VAL A 217 9.05 -9.87 -6.47
CA VAL A 217 9.49 -8.59 -7.02
C VAL A 217 9.32 -7.51 -5.96
N PHE A 218 10.42 -6.79 -5.70
CA PHE A 218 10.37 -5.47 -5.05
C PHE A 218 10.43 -4.41 -6.16
N PRO A 219 9.32 -3.77 -6.54
CA PRO A 219 9.34 -2.81 -7.65
C PRO A 219 10.12 -1.57 -7.26
N ILE A 220 11.14 -1.23 -8.05
CA ILE A 220 11.87 0.02 -7.94
C ILE A 220 12.04 0.68 -9.31
N GLY A 221 11.69 1.95 -9.37
CA GLY A 221 11.66 2.71 -10.60
C GLY A 221 11.09 4.10 -10.38
N PHE A 222 10.74 4.74 -11.49
CA PHE A 222 10.20 6.09 -11.50
C PHE A 222 8.95 6.13 -12.37
N TYR A 223 8.06 7.05 -12.04
CA TYR A 223 7.24 7.65 -13.10
C TYR A 223 8.19 8.19 -14.17
N THR A 224 7.86 8.04 -15.44
CA THR A 224 8.76 8.43 -16.52
C THR A 224 7.99 9.21 -17.57
N ASP A 225 8.49 10.40 -17.90
CA ASP A 225 7.92 11.22 -18.96
C ASP A 225 7.87 10.43 -20.29
N PHE A 226 6.70 10.39 -20.92
CA PHE A 226 6.53 9.64 -22.17
C PHE A 226 7.35 10.26 -23.31
N GLY A 227 7.41 11.60 -23.41
CA GLY A 227 8.15 12.30 -24.46
C GLY A 227 9.66 12.01 -24.39
N TYR A 228 10.21 11.93 -23.18
CA TYR A 228 11.59 11.56 -22.92
C TYR A 228 11.94 10.20 -23.54
N VAL A 229 11.13 9.18 -23.28
CA VAL A 229 11.37 7.82 -23.81
C VAL A 229 11.01 7.71 -25.28
N ALA A 230 9.92 8.34 -25.73
CA ALA A 230 9.52 8.35 -27.13
C ALA A 230 10.58 9.00 -28.03
N SER A 231 11.33 9.98 -27.51
CA SER A 231 12.42 10.61 -28.24
C SER A 231 13.66 9.71 -28.40
N ASN A 232 13.87 8.76 -27.48
CA ASN A 232 14.99 7.82 -27.50
C ASN A 232 14.67 6.57 -26.68
N ILE A 233 14.21 5.51 -27.36
CA ILE A 233 13.83 4.25 -26.73
C ILE A 233 14.99 3.57 -25.97
N SER A 234 16.24 3.84 -26.36
CA SER A 234 17.44 3.27 -25.71
C SER A 234 17.60 3.71 -24.25
N VAL A 235 16.88 4.75 -23.82
CA VAL A 235 16.77 5.14 -22.41
C VAL A 235 16.26 3.98 -21.55
N LEU A 236 15.42 3.09 -22.09
CA LEU A 236 14.93 1.92 -21.37
C LEU A 236 16.07 0.94 -21.03
N ASP A 237 17.04 0.77 -21.94
CA ASP A 237 18.24 -0.04 -21.68
C ASP A 237 19.10 0.59 -20.57
N GLU A 238 19.21 1.92 -20.56
CA GLU A 238 19.90 2.65 -19.50
C GLU A 238 19.21 2.44 -18.15
N ILE A 239 17.89 2.62 -18.08
CA ILE A 239 17.09 2.40 -16.87
C ILE A 239 17.29 0.96 -16.35
N LYS A 240 17.22 -0.04 -17.24
CA LYS A 240 17.46 -1.44 -16.86
C LYS A 240 18.88 -1.65 -16.34
N SER A 241 19.88 -1.05 -17.00
CA SER A 241 21.31 -1.16 -16.61
C SER A 241 21.61 -0.50 -15.27
N GLN A 242 20.82 0.51 -14.89
CA GLN A 242 20.88 1.18 -13.58
C GLN A 242 20.28 0.33 -12.45
N GLY A 243 19.77 -0.87 -12.74
CA GLY A 243 19.23 -1.81 -11.76
C GLY A 243 17.73 -1.64 -11.49
N PHE A 244 17.06 -0.67 -12.12
CA PHE A 244 15.62 -0.54 -12.03
C PHE A 244 14.94 -1.72 -12.70
N ASN A 245 13.87 -2.21 -12.09
CA ASN A 245 13.16 -3.39 -12.57
C ASN A 245 11.76 -3.08 -13.10
N PHE A 246 11.25 -1.86 -12.94
CA PHE A 246 10.00 -1.43 -13.55
C PHE A 246 10.03 0.04 -14.00
N ILE A 247 9.07 0.39 -14.87
CA ILE A 247 8.80 1.74 -15.37
C ILE A 247 7.31 2.06 -15.31
N HIS A 248 6.99 3.34 -15.12
CA HIS A 248 5.62 3.87 -15.14
C HIS A 248 5.55 5.07 -16.08
N HIS A 249 5.22 4.84 -17.35
CA HIS A 249 5.09 5.93 -18.32
C HIS A 249 3.88 6.81 -18.01
N VAL A 250 4.11 8.13 -17.99
CA VAL A 250 3.05 9.11 -17.74
C VAL A 250 2.33 9.44 -19.05
N PRO A 251 0.99 9.30 -19.13
CA PRO A 251 0.21 9.67 -20.30
C PRO A 251 0.19 11.21 -20.49
N PRO A 252 -0.12 11.72 -21.69
CA PRO A 252 -0.74 11.03 -22.82
C PRO A 252 0.24 10.29 -23.74
N PHE A 253 -0.21 9.15 -24.28
CA PHE A 253 0.52 8.34 -25.27
C PHE A 253 0.15 8.75 -26.71
N GLU A 254 0.42 10.00 -27.08
CA GLU A 254 -0.08 10.60 -28.33
C GLU A 254 0.52 9.98 -29.61
N ASP A 255 1.76 9.50 -29.54
CA ASP A 255 2.42 8.78 -30.63
C ASP A 255 2.23 7.27 -30.45
N GLU A 256 1.19 6.72 -31.10
CA GLU A 256 0.86 5.30 -31.00
C GLU A 256 1.99 4.39 -31.53
N VAL A 257 2.76 4.85 -32.54
CA VAL A 257 3.86 4.06 -33.12
C VAL A 257 5.02 4.00 -32.13
N ALA A 258 5.39 5.13 -31.54
CA ALA A 258 6.41 5.17 -30.49
C ALA A 258 5.97 4.36 -29.27
N PHE A 259 4.69 4.49 -28.87
CA PHE A 259 4.16 3.74 -27.74
C PHE A 259 4.19 2.23 -27.97
N ASP A 260 3.76 1.75 -29.14
CA ASP A 260 3.82 0.31 -29.44
C ASP A 260 5.28 -0.19 -29.51
N ALA A 261 6.21 0.60 -30.06
CA ALA A 261 7.64 0.27 -30.06
C ALA A 261 8.22 0.20 -28.63
N ILE A 262 7.84 1.14 -27.76
CA ILE A 262 8.21 1.14 -26.33
C ILE A 262 7.72 -0.15 -25.66
N LEU A 263 6.45 -0.51 -25.83
CA LEU A 263 5.90 -1.74 -25.26
C LEU A 263 6.62 -3.00 -25.75
N ASP A 264 6.94 -3.06 -27.04
CA ASP A 264 7.69 -4.19 -27.62
C ASP A 264 9.10 -4.28 -27.02
N HIS A 265 9.78 -3.13 -26.82
CA HIS A 265 11.11 -3.09 -26.20
C HIS A 265 11.08 -3.48 -24.73
N LEU A 266 10.06 -3.05 -23.96
CA LEU A 266 9.87 -3.48 -22.57
C LEU A 266 9.70 -5.01 -22.47
N ASP A 267 8.95 -5.62 -23.40
CA ASP A 267 8.78 -7.07 -23.48
C ASP A 267 10.10 -7.80 -23.83
N GLU A 268 10.97 -7.16 -24.63
CA GLU A 268 12.28 -7.67 -25.04
C GLU A 268 13.30 -7.65 -23.89
N ILE A 269 13.43 -6.52 -23.19
CA ILE A 269 14.44 -6.32 -22.12
C ILE A 269 13.95 -6.76 -20.73
N GLU A 270 12.72 -7.25 -20.63
CA GLU A 270 12.08 -7.72 -19.39
C GLU A 270 12.06 -6.63 -18.30
N LEU A 271 11.73 -5.40 -18.71
CA LEU A 271 11.48 -4.29 -17.78
C LEU A 271 9.98 -4.22 -17.51
N TYR A 272 9.60 -4.33 -16.24
CA TYR A 272 8.19 -4.36 -15.87
C TYR A 272 7.49 -3.01 -16.13
N LEU A 273 6.22 -3.04 -16.51
CA LEU A 273 5.38 -1.89 -16.79
C LEU A 273 4.27 -1.78 -15.74
N MET A 274 4.14 -0.58 -15.14
CA MET A 274 2.89 -0.14 -14.54
C MET A 274 2.13 0.71 -15.56
N TYR A 275 0.99 0.22 -16.05
CA TYR A 275 0.24 0.90 -17.11
C TYR A 275 -0.73 1.94 -16.54
N ASP A 276 -0.60 3.19 -16.98
CA ASP A 276 -1.26 4.36 -16.41
C ASP A 276 -2.54 4.76 -17.15
N MET A 277 -3.65 4.85 -16.41
CA MET A 277 -4.96 5.31 -16.90
C MET A 277 -5.46 6.59 -16.22
N ARG A 278 -4.61 7.35 -15.51
CA ARG A 278 -5.00 8.43 -14.58
C ARG A 278 -5.97 9.45 -15.16
N HIS A 279 -5.87 9.76 -16.45
CA HIS A 279 -6.73 10.75 -17.11
C HIS A 279 -8.06 10.19 -17.65
N SER A 280 -8.25 8.86 -17.64
CA SER A 280 -9.38 8.21 -18.34
C SER A 280 -10.05 7.08 -17.58
N TYR A 281 -9.60 6.76 -16.36
CA TYR A 281 -10.12 5.62 -15.59
C TYR A 281 -11.62 5.72 -15.24
N GLN A 282 -12.17 6.94 -15.19
CA GLN A 282 -13.60 7.17 -14.96
C GLN A 282 -14.46 6.85 -16.21
N ASP A 283 -13.87 6.85 -17.42
CA ASP A 283 -14.52 6.39 -18.64
C ASP A 283 -14.30 4.87 -18.80
N LEU A 284 -15.26 4.08 -18.33
CA LEU A 284 -15.21 2.62 -18.39
C LEU A 284 -15.06 2.08 -19.82
N ALA A 285 -15.54 2.78 -20.85
CA ALA A 285 -15.31 2.36 -22.23
C ALA A 285 -13.84 2.58 -22.64
N SER A 286 -13.20 3.63 -22.14
CA SER A 286 -11.76 3.83 -22.30
C SER A 286 -10.93 2.77 -21.57
N VAL A 287 -11.30 2.47 -20.32
CA VAL A 287 -10.66 1.41 -19.52
C VAL A 287 -10.75 0.07 -20.27
N GLU A 288 -11.93 -0.31 -20.76
CA GLU A 288 -12.10 -1.57 -21.50
C GLU A 288 -11.19 -1.66 -22.73
N ARG A 289 -11.08 -0.58 -23.52
CA ARG A 289 -10.20 -0.55 -24.70
C ARG A 289 -8.73 -0.71 -24.31
N GLN A 290 -8.28 0.02 -23.30
CA GLN A 290 -6.88 0.02 -22.86
C GLN A 290 -6.49 -1.33 -22.25
N VAL A 291 -7.33 -1.89 -21.37
CA VAL A 291 -7.09 -3.20 -20.76
C VAL A 291 -6.95 -4.28 -21.83
N ASN A 292 -7.86 -4.30 -22.81
CA ASN A 292 -7.78 -5.29 -23.89
C ASN A 292 -6.57 -5.10 -24.83
N LYS A 293 -6.01 -3.88 -24.93
CA LYS A 293 -4.75 -3.62 -25.66
C LYS A 293 -3.52 -4.13 -24.90
N ILE A 294 -3.51 -4.05 -23.57
CA ILE A 294 -2.28 -4.18 -22.78
C ILE A 294 -2.19 -5.47 -21.95
N LYS A 295 -3.31 -6.08 -21.53
CA LYS A 295 -3.31 -7.20 -20.55
C LYS A 295 -2.48 -8.44 -20.92
N ASN A 296 -2.17 -8.61 -22.21
CA ASN A 296 -1.39 -9.74 -22.72
C ASN A 296 0.10 -9.41 -22.92
N ARG A 297 0.55 -8.21 -22.54
CA ARG A 297 1.96 -7.81 -22.59
C ARG A 297 2.77 -8.61 -21.58
N ARG A 298 4.01 -8.94 -21.91
CA ARG A 298 4.90 -9.75 -21.05
C ARG A 298 5.62 -8.90 -20.00
N SER A 299 5.67 -7.60 -20.23
CA SER A 299 6.18 -6.60 -19.31
C SER A 299 5.15 -6.15 -18.28
N LEU A 300 3.84 -6.40 -18.47
CA LEU A 300 2.82 -5.88 -17.56
C LEU A 300 2.99 -6.45 -16.14
N LEU A 301 3.18 -5.55 -15.18
CA LEU A 301 3.28 -5.88 -13.77
C LEU A 301 2.00 -5.50 -13.02
N ALA A 302 1.48 -4.29 -13.25
CA ALA A 302 0.32 -3.76 -12.54
C ALA A 302 -0.42 -2.71 -13.39
N TRP A 303 -1.70 -2.49 -13.08
CA TRP A 303 -2.49 -1.38 -13.62
C TRP A 303 -2.47 -0.21 -12.65
N TYR A 304 -2.39 1.02 -13.15
CA TYR A 304 -2.52 2.23 -12.35
C TYR A 304 -3.73 3.02 -12.82
N THR A 305 -4.78 3.05 -11.99
CA THR A 305 -6.05 3.67 -12.40
C THR A 305 -6.10 5.16 -12.11
N ALA A 306 -5.69 5.59 -10.93
CA ALA A 306 -5.98 6.95 -10.47
C ALA A 306 -4.77 7.58 -9.79
N ASP A 307 -4.55 8.84 -10.16
CA ASP A 307 -3.55 9.73 -9.60
C ASP A 307 -4.25 10.75 -8.71
N GLU A 308 -4.00 10.66 -7.41
CA GLU A 308 -4.60 11.50 -6.37
C GLU A 308 -6.13 11.71 -6.52
N PRO A 309 -6.98 10.66 -6.70
CA PRO A 309 -8.43 10.86 -6.87
C PRO A 309 -9.07 11.51 -5.63
N ASP A 310 -8.44 11.34 -4.48
CA ASP A 310 -8.78 11.96 -3.20
C ASP A 310 -8.48 13.47 -3.15
N GLY A 311 -7.53 13.94 -3.95
CA GLY A 311 -7.17 15.34 -4.08
C GLY A 311 -8.33 16.21 -4.56
N PRO A 312 -8.73 16.14 -5.84
CA PRO A 312 -9.81 16.97 -6.39
C PRO A 312 -11.21 16.49 -5.96
N GLY A 313 -11.32 15.35 -5.27
CA GLY A 313 -12.59 14.78 -4.81
C GLY A 313 -13.37 14.12 -5.94
N ASP A 314 -12.70 13.23 -6.69
CA ASP A 314 -13.35 12.38 -7.70
C ASP A 314 -14.52 11.59 -7.08
N PRO A 315 -15.47 11.07 -7.87
CA PRO A 315 -16.57 10.28 -7.31
C PRO A 315 -16.03 9.13 -6.45
N PRO A 316 -16.44 8.98 -5.16
CA PRO A 316 -15.82 8.00 -4.26
C PRO A 316 -15.91 6.54 -4.73
N ASN A 317 -16.83 6.22 -5.64
CA ASN A 317 -16.96 4.89 -6.24
C ASN A 317 -16.17 4.71 -7.56
N ALA A 318 -15.53 5.75 -8.09
CA ALA A 318 -14.90 5.71 -9.41
C ALA A 318 -13.72 4.72 -9.47
N THR A 319 -12.85 4.70 -8.45
CA THR A 319 -11.73 3.75 -8.37
C THR A 319 -12.26 2.32 -8.33
N ARG A 320 -13.32 2.07 -7.55
CA ARG A 320 -13.96 0.75 -7.46
C ARG A 320 -14.56 0.29 -8.78
N MET A 321 -15.23 1.17 -9.51
CA MET A 321 -15.83 0.83 -10.81
C MET A 321 -14.77 0.44 -11.85
N ALA A 322 -13.65 1.17 -11.90
CA ALA A 322 -12.52 0.82 -12.78
C ALA A 322 -11.87 -0.51 -12.36
N TYR A 323 -11.64 -0.70 -11.06
CA TYR A 323 -11.11 -1.93 -10.48
C TYR A 323 -11.93 -3.16 -10.87
N ASP A 324 -13.25 -3.14 -10.63
CA ASP A 324 -14.15 -4.26 -10.92
C ASP A 324 -14.14 -4.61 -12.42
N LEU A 325 -14.09 -3.60 -13.30
CA LEU A 325 -13.98 -3.81 -14.75
C LEU A 325 -12.64 -4.44 -15.14
N ILE A 326 -11.52 -3.95 -14.60
CA ILE A 326 -10.18 -4.49 -14.86
C ILE A 326 -10.11 -5.96 -14.41
N HIS A 327 -10.57 -6.28 -13.20
CA HIS A 327 -10.60 -7.66 -12.69
C HIS A 327 -11.43 -8.60 -13.56
N ASN A 328 -12.56 -8.13 -14.10
CA ASN A 328 -13.37 -8.94 -15.00
C ASN A 328 -12.70 -9.20 -16.37
N LEU A 329 -11.97 -8.21 -16.89
CA LEU A 329 -11.33 -8.26 -18.20
C LEU A 329 -9.99 -9.01 -18.20
N ASP A 330 -9.17 -8.76 -17.17
CA ASP A 330 -7.82 -9.29 -16.97
C ASP A 330 -7.81 -10.32 -15.83
N GLY A 331 -7.88 -9.87 -14.57
CA GLY A 331 -7.89 -10.72 -13.38
C GLY A 331 -6.53 -11.32 -12.98
N TYR A 332 -5.48 -11.08 -13.78
CA TYR A 332 -4.13 -11.63 -13.56
C TYR A 332 -3.11 -10.63 -12.99
N HIS A 333 -3.42 -9.34 -12.98
CA HIS A 333 -2.53 -8.29 -12.51
C HIS A 333 -3.22 -7.39 -11.48
N PRO A 334 -2.50 -6.92 -10.45
CA PRO A 334 -3.04 -6.03 -9.43
C PRO A 334 -3.31 -4.63 -9.98
N VAL A 335 -4.21 -3.93 -9.32
CA VAL A 335 -4.55 -2.52 -9.60
C VAL A 335 -3.98 -1.61 -8.51
N SER A 336 -3.45 -0.46 -8.89
CA SER A 336 -2.82 0.51 -8.02
C SER A 336 -3.42 1.91 -8.15
N ILE A 337 -3.30 2.70 -7.07
CA ILE A 337 -3.66 4.12 -7.02
C ILE A 337 -2.61 4.90 -6.24
N ALA A 338 -2.44 6.18 -6.59
CA ALA A 338 -1.75 7.15 -5.74
C ALA A 338 -2.74 7.93 -4.88
N LEU A 339 -2.35 8.31 -3.66
CA LEU A 339 -3.18 9.10 -2.73
C LEU A 339 -2.38 10.24 -2.10
N ASN A 340 -2.88 11.47 -2.19
CA ASN A 340 -2.21 12.66 -1.66
C ASN A 340 -2.78 13.09 -0.30
N CYS A 341 -4.09 12.90 -0.10
CA CYS A 341 -4.76 13.37 1.10
C CYS A 341 -4.41 12.49 2.31
N ASP A 342 -4.49 13.08 3.51
CA ASP A 342 -4.26 12.32 4.73
C ASP A 342 -5.28 11.18 4.83
N ASP A 343 -6.58 11.49 4.78
CA ASP A 343 -7.63 10.50 5.01
C ASP A 343 -8.94 10.71 4.25
N HIS A 344 -9.00 11.67 3.33
CA HIS A 344 -10.22 12.04 2.62
C HIS A 344 -10.80 10.87 1.81
N TYR A 345 -11.94 10.33 2.24
CA TYR A 345 -12.62 9.16 1.68
C TYR A 345 -11.67 7.96 1.48
N PHE A 346 -10.75 7.76 2.43
CA PHE A 346 -9.72 6.72 2.34
C PHE A 346 -10.32 5.33 2.07
N LYS A 347 -11.41 4.96 2.76
CA LYS A 347 -12.07 3.64 2.60
C LYS A 347 -12.59 3.46 1.17
N GLU A 348 -13.25 4.49 0.64
CA GLU A 348 -13.90 4.46 -0.66
C GLU A 348 -12.87 4.37 -1.79
N TYR A 349 -11.87 5.26 -1.79
CA TYR A 349 -10.85 5.25 -2.85
C TYR A 349 -10.00 3.98 -2.83
N THR A 350 -9.54 3.55 -1.66
CA THR A 350 -8.71 2.33 -1.53
C THR A 350 -9.46 1.04 -1.78
N SER A 351 -10.80 1.06 -1.82
CA SER A 351 -11.61 -0.11 -2.18
C SER A 351 -11.39 -0.59 -3.62
N GLY A 352 -10.86 0.28 -4.49
CA GLY A 352 -10.56 0.02 -5.91
C GLY A 352 -9.08 -0.17 -6.22
N ALA A 353 -8.27 -0.67 -5.28
CA ALA A 353 -6.86 -0.95 -5.51
C ALA A 353 -6.34 -2.11 -4.64
N ASP A 354 -5.40 -2.89 -5.17
CA ASP A 354 -4.60 -3.88 -4.43
C ASP A 354 -3.29 -3.27 -3.92
N ILE A 355 -2.81 -2.19 -4.56
CA ILE A 355 -1.60 -1.47 -4.19
C ILE A 355 -1.96 0.00 -3.93
N ILE A 356 -1.68 0.50 -2.73
CA ILE A 356 -1.93 1.89 -2.34
C ILE A 356 -0.59 2.59 -2.18
N MET A 357 -0.46 3.76 -2.81
CA MET A 357 0.82 4.46 -2.93
C MET A 357 0.64 5.90 -2.48
N PRO A 358 0.75 6.19 -1.18
CA PRO A 358 0.67 7.56 -0.72
C PRO A 358 1.87 8.36 -1.24
N ASP A 359 1.63 9.52 -1.84
CA ASP A 359 2.68 10.49 -2.13
C ASP A 359 2.77 11.53 -1.02
N VAL A 360 3.96 11.62 -0.42
CA VAL A 360 4.20 12.46 0.74
C VAL A 360 5.39 13.35 0.42
N TYR A 361 5.12 14.47 -0.24
CA TYR A 361 6.15 15.39 -0.70
C TYR A 361 6.30 16.57 0.26
N MET A 362 7.22 16.45 1.22
CA MET A 362 7.47 17.47 2.25
C MET A 362 8.73 18.31 2.01
N ILE A 363 9.47 18.09 0.92
CA ILE A 363 10.79 18.70 0.73
C ILE A 363 10.69 19.93 -0.17
N GLY A 364 11.00 21.09 0.40
CA GLY A 364 11.02 22.35 -0.35
C GLY A 364 9.66 23.04 -0.48
N ASN A 365 8.61 22.54 0.14
CA ASN A 365 7.34 23.26 0.29
C ASN A 365 7.25 24.02 1.62
N ASN A 366 6.33 24.98 1.70
CA ASN A 366 5.89 25.58 2.95
C ASN A 366 4.54 24.97 3.33
N VAL A 367 4.53 24.06 4.30
CA VAL A 367 3.33 23.32 4.71
C VAL A 367 2.30 24.19 5.45
N SER A 368 2.66 25.42 5.84
CA SER A 368 1.77 26.35 6.56
C SER A 368 1.18 27.45 5.67
N PHE A 369 1.74 27.66 4.47
CA PHE A 369 1.28 28.70 3.55
C PHE A 369 1.58 28.35 2.09
N SER A 370 0.54 28.35 1.27
CA SER A 370 0.62 28.06 -0.16
C SER A 370 1.01 29.32 -0.94
N SER A 371 2.23 29.33 -1.48
CA SER A 371 2.66 30.38 -2.42
C SER A 371 1.87 30.35 -3.73
N LYS A 372 1.43 29.16 -4.16
CA LYS A 372 0.64 28.95 -5.39
C LYS A 372 -0.75 29.59 -5.31
N TYR A 373 -1.43 29.44 -4.17
CA TYR A 373 -2.79 29.95 -3.98
C TYR A 373 -2.89 31.22 -3.12
N ASN A 374 -1.77 31.65 -2.53
CA ASN A 374 -1.71 32.79 -1.61
C ASN A 374 -2.64 32.62 -0.39
N THR A 375 -2.65 31.43 0.19
CA THR A 375 -3.53 31.05 1.30
C THR A 375 -2.79 30.32 2.42
N PRO A 376 -3.21 30.44 3.69
CA PRO A 376 -2.71 29.57 4.76
C PRO A 376 -3.12 28.12 4.50
N CYS A 377 -2.33 27.18 5.03
CA CYS A 377 -2.64 25.76 5.05
C CYS A 377 -2.77 25.28 6.49
N ASN A 378 -3.86 24.59 6.78
CA ASN A 378 -4.16 23.98 8.07
C ASN A 378 -5.15 22.82 7.90
N LYS A 379 -5.68 22.31 9.01
CA LYS A 379 -6.60 21.16 9.02
C LYS A 379 -7.93 21.42 8.30
N ASP A 380 -8.34 22.68 8.16
CA ASP A 380 -9.67 23.07 7.64
C ASP A 380 -9.59 23.96 6.38
N PHE A 381 -8.40 24.26 5.87
CA PHE A 381 -8.21 25.16 4.72
C PHE A 381 -6.84 25.03 4.07
N GLY A 382 -6.77 25.30 2.76
CA GLY A 382 -5.54 25.42 2.00
C GLY A 382 -5.08 24.13 1.32
N CYS A 383 -4.16 24.29 0.37
CA CYS A 383 -3.47 23.21 -0.32
C CYS A 383 -1.99 23.60 -0.49
N CYS A 384 -1.10 22.85 0.14
CA CYS A 384 0.35 23.10 0.19
C CYS A 384 1.19 21.95 -0.41
N GLY A 385 0.57 21.11 -1.25
CA GLY A 385 1.21 19.96 -1.90
C GLY A 385 1.31 18.70 -1.04
N CYS A 386 1.20 18.80 0.29
CA CYS A 386 1.21 17.65 1.20
C CYS A 386 0.16 17.86 2.28
N ASP A 387 -0.91 17.07 2.25
CA ASP A 387 -2.07 17.29 3.13
C ASP A 387 -1.77 16.94 4.59
N ASN A 388 -2.04 17.90 5.50
CA ASN A 388 -1.76 17.82 6.94
C ASN A 388 -0.30 17.50 7.33
N CYS A 389 0.65 17.67 6.41
CA CYS A 389 2.07 17.42 6.68
C CYS A 389 2.69 18.52 7.53
N GLU A 390 3.76 18.17 8.24
CA GLU A 390 4.49 19.06 9.15
C GLU A 390 5.83 19.55 8.56
N GLY A 391 6.21 19.07 7.38
CA GLY A 391 7.43 19.50 6.67
C GLY A 391 8.68 18.74 7.10
N ARG A 392 8.51 17.47 7.52
CA ARG A 392 9.59 16.63 8.06
C ARG A 392 9.46 15.19 7.57
N PHE A 393 10.56 14.44 7.58
CA PHE A 393 10.55 13.05 7.09
C PHE A 393 9.53 12.17 7.82
N GLU A 394 9.21 12.48 9.07
CA GLU A 394 8.17 11.78 9.81
C GLU A 394 6.80 11.76 9.12
N ASP A 395 6.51 12.73 8.25
CA ASP A 395 5.27 12.75 7.46
C ASP A 395 5.11 11.45 6.64
N ILE A 396 6.20 10.87 6.10
CA ILE A 396 6.20 9.58 5.39
C ILE A 396 5.81 8.45 6.33
N SER A 397 6.53 8.34 7.46
CA SER A 397 6.27 7.29 8.44
C SER A 397 4.84 7.34 8.96
N ASN A 398 4.36 8.55 9.27
CA ASN A 398 3.02 8.78 9.79
C ASN A 398 1.96 8.40 8.76
N ARG A 399 2.14 8.81 7.50
CA ARG A 399 1.17 8.49 6.44
C ARG A 399 1.07 6.98 6.19
N LEU A 400 2.21 6.28 6.13
CA LEU A 400 2.25 4.83 5.93
C LEU A 400 1.67 4.07 7.13
N ASP A 401 2.06 4.42 8.36
CA ASP A 401 1.53 3.78 9.58
C ASP A 401 0.02 4.04 9.75
N ASN A 402 -0.45 5.25 9.42
CA ASN A 402 -1.87 5.59 9.42
C ASN A 402 -2.63 4.77 8.36
N ALA A 403 -2.10 4.66 7.14
CA ALA A 403 -2.69 3.81 6.10
C ALA A 403 -2.78 2.34 6.55
N GLN A 404 -1.71 1.77 7.13
CA GLN A 404 -1.74 0.41 7.69
C GLN A 404 -2.81 0.25 8.77
N THR A 405 -2.92 1.23 9.68
CA THR A 405 -3.92 1.21 10.75
C THR A 405 -5.34 1.22 10.19
N ARG A 406 -5.61 2.10 9.21
CA ARG A 406 -6.92 2.19 8.54
C ARG A 406 -7.25 0.90 7.79
N LEU A 407 -6.30 0.38 7.01
CA LEU A 407 -6.45 -0.90 6.32
C LEU A 407 -6.73 -2.04 7.29
N LYS A 408 -6.06 -2.06 8.44
CA LYS A 408 -6.31 -3.06 9.47
C LYS A 408 -7.72 -2.97 10.04
N LEU A 409 -8.21 -1.77 10.36
CA LEU A 409 -9.58 -1.55 10.84
C LEU A 409 -10.63 -2.04 9.83
N LEU A 410 -10.36 -1.86 8.54
CA LEU A 410 -11.19 -2.34 7.42
C LEU A 410 -11.03 -3.84 7.12
N GLY A 411 -10.04 -4.51 7.71
CA GLY A 411 -9.71 -5.91 7.42
C GLY A 411 -8.96 -6.13 6.10
N TRP A 412 -8.32 -5.09 5.57
CA TRP A 412 -7.62 -5.07 4.28
C TRP A 412 -6.09 -5.09 4.39
N ASP A 413 -5.51 -5.09 5.59
CA ASP A 413 -4.05 -5.09 5.83
C ASP A 413 -3.31 -6.32 5.28
N ASN A 414 -4.00 -7.43 5.03
CA ASN A 414 -3.44 -8.60 4.34
C ASN A 414 -3.85 -8.68 2.86
N ASN A 415 -4.72 -7.80 2.37
CA ASN A 415 -5.24 -7.82 0.99
C ASN A 415 -4.71 -6.68 0.13
N LYS A 416 -3.97 -5.74 0.73
CA LYS A 416 -3.44 -4.58 0.03
C LYS A 416 -1.98 -4.36 0.40
N LEU A 417 -1.17 -4.03 -0.59
CA LEU A 417 0.22 -3.62 -0.40
C LEU A 417 0.29 -2.10 -0.29
N LEU A 418 1.24 -1.64 0.52
CA LEU A 418 1.66 -0.24 0.51
C LEU A 418 2.95 -0.11 -0.27
N TRP A 419 2.99 0.81 -1.22
CA TRP A 419 4.23 1.32 -1.79
C TRP A 419 4.40 2.77 -1.37
N SER A 420 5.56 3.34 -1.69
CA SER A 420 5.83 4.75 -1.45
C SER A 420 6.22 5.43 -2.75
N ILE A 421 5.88 6.71 -2.84
CA ILE A 421 6.25 7.60 -3.94
C ILE A 421 7.21 8.66 -3.38
N PRO A 422 8.53 8.39 -3.27
CA PRO A 422 9.47 9.41 -2.81
C PRO A 422 9.53 10.58 -3.80
N GLN A 423 9.61 11.79 -3.26
CA GLN A 423 9.83 13.01 -4.04
C GLN A 423 11.17 12.89 -4.77
N ALA A 424 11.17 13.08 -6.09
CA ALA A 424 12.38 13.18 -6.90
C ALA A 424 12.38 14.41 -7.82
N PHE A 425 11.55 15.39 -7.51
CA PHE A 425 11.33 16.59 -8.32
C PHE A 425 11.29 17.84 -7.46
N GLY A 426 11.33 19.00 -8.10
CA GLY A 426 11.06 20.30 -7.48
C GLY A 426 11.47 21.46 -8.38
N GLY A 427 11.26 22.68 -7.88
CA GLY A 427 11.31 23.90 -8.69
C GLY A 427 9.97 24.22 -9.38
N GLU A 428 8.89 23.56 -8.96
CA GLU A 428 7.56 23.71 -9.53
C GLU A 428 6.46 23.66 -8.46
N GLU A 429 5.30 24.19 -8.81
CA GLU A 429 4.09 24.22 -7.98
C GLU A 429 4.29 24.72 -6.54
N PHE A 430 4.41 23.80 -5.58
CA PHE A 430 4.57 24.06 -4.15
C PHE A 430 6.02 23.90 -3.67
N TRP A 431 6.85 23.15 -4.42
CA TRP A 431 8.18 22.71 -4.01
C TRP A 431 9.25 23.55 -4.69
N ASN A 432 9.92 24.40 -3.94
CA ASN A 432 10.91 25.35 -4.48
C ASN A 432 12.23 24.70 -4.91
N ARG A 433 12.49 23.45 -4.50
CA ARG A 433 13.70 22.68 -4.82
C ARG A 433 13.38 21.19 -4.87
N ALA A 434 14.21 20.46 -5.61
CA ALA A 434 14.25 19.01 -5.51
C ALA A 434 14.97 18.56 -4.23
N PRO A 435 14.74 17.32 -3.77
CA PRO A 435 15.58 16.70 -2.75
C PRO A 435 17.01 16.49 -3.25
N THR A 436 17.93 16.31 -2.30
CA THR A 436 19.25 15.72 -2.57
C THR A 436 19.14 14.20 -2.66
N GLY A 437 20.15 13.54 -3.20
CA GLY A 437 20.23 12.08 -3.26
C GLY A 437 20.19 11.43 -1.88
N ARG A 438 20.80 12.06 -0.87
CA ARG A 438 20.73 11.61 0.53
C ARG A 438 19.32 11.75 1.12
N GLU A 439 18.63 12.86 0.84
CA GLU A 439 17.22 13.02 1.25
C GLU A 439 16.32 11.99 0.56
N TRP A 440 16.53 11.69 -0.73
CA TRP A 440 15.83 10.61 -1.44
C TRP A 440 16.06 9.24 -0.79
N LEU A 441 17.30 8.96 -0.38
CA LEU A 441 17.62 7.71 0.30
C LEU A 441 16.92 7.59 1.66
N VAL A 442 16.87 8.68 2.45
CA VAL A 442 16.11 8.72 3.71
C VAL A 442 14.63 8.42 3.47
N GLN A 443 13.98 9.07 2.49
CA GLN A 443 12.58 8.82 2.14
C GLN A 443 12.34 7.33 1.83
N THR A 444 13.25 6.73 1.05
CA THR A 444 13.18 5.33 0.60
C THR A 444 13.32 4.34 1.75
N LEU A 445 14.36 4.47 2.57
CA LEU A 445 14.62 3.54 3.68
C LEU A 445 13.56 3.66 4.78
N LEU A 446 13.14 4.90 5.10
CA LEU A 446 12.05 5.13 6.02
C LEU A 446 10.76 4.47 5.53
N SER A 447 10.43 4.61 4.25
CA SER A 447 9.25 3.96 3.67
C SER A 447 9.27 2.44 3.86
N ILE A 448 10.42 1.79 3.64
CA ILE A 448 10.57 0.33 3.78
C ILE A 448 10.40 -0.12 5.24
N ASN A 449 11.01 0.62 6.19
CA ASN A 449 10.81 0.40 7.62
C ASN A 449 9.34 0.57 8.05
N HIS A 450 8.58 1.38 7.31
CA HIS A 450 7.16 1.60 7.51
C HIS A 450 6.26 0.74 6.60
N GLY A 451 6.82 -0.36 6.08
CA GLY A 451 6.07 -1.42 5.41
C GLY A 451 5.83 -1.21 3.92
N ALA A 452 6.47 -0.22 3.29
CA ALA A 452 6.47 -0.12 1.85
C ALA A 452 7.14 -1.36 1.21
N ARG A 453 6.56 -1.86 0.12
CA ARG A 453 7.01 -3.05 -0.62
C ARG A 453 7.28 -2.76 -2.10
N GLY A 454 7.32 -1.49 -2.45
CA GLY A 454 7.72 -0.94 -3.74
C GLY A 454 8.02 0.54 -3.59
N ILE A 455 8.88 1.05 -4.47
CA ILE A 455 9.36 2.44 -4.49
C ILE A 455 9.23 2.97 -5.90
N MET A 456 8.42 4.01 -6.05
CA MET A 456 8.11 4.60 -7.35
C MET A 456 8.24 6.11 -7.29
N SER A 457 9.38 6.67 -7.67
CA SER A 457 9.60 8.12 -7.51
C SER A 457 8.99 8.95 -8.64
N TRP A 458 8.41 10.10 -8.29
CA TRP A 458 7.99 11.13 -9.25
C TRP A 458 9.13 12.17 -9.39
N ILE A 459 9.77 12.35 -10.55
CA ILE A 459 9.62 11.69 -11.86
C ILE A 459 10.97 11.68 -12.61
N ASP A 460 11.17 10.77 -13.57
CA ASP A 460 12.31 10.73 -14.49
C ASP A 460 12.01 11.45 -15.83
N PRO A 461 12.91 12.29 -16.37
CA PRO A 461 14.24 12.67 -15.86
C PRO A 461 14.23 13.38 -14.50
N THR A 462 15.09 12.92 -13.59
CA THR A 462 15.31 13.47 -12.25
C THR A 462 16.71 14.09 -12.12
N PRO A 463 16.98 14.97 -11.13
CA PRO A 463 18.36 15.36 -10.79
C PRO A 463 19.31 14.16 -10.67
N GLN A 464 20.51 14.30 -11.24
CA GLN A 464 21.50 13.24 -11.36
C GLN A 464 21.87 12.59 -10.02
N ASP A 465 22.04 13.41 -8.97
CA ASP A 465 22.35 12.95 -7.61
C ASP A 465 21.28 11.97 -7.07
N ILE A 466 20.00 12.25 -7.34
CA ILE A 466 18.89 11.36 -6.98
C ILE A 466 18.97 10.07 -7.80
N LYS A 467 19.20 10.18 -9.12
CA LYS A 467 19.29 9.02 -10.02
C LYS A 467 20.41 8.06 -9.59
N GLU A 468 21.56 8.59 -9.20
CA GLU A 468 22.72 7.81 -8.74
C GLU A 468 22.43 7.07 -7.43
N HIS A 469 21.83 7.74 -6.44
CA HIS A 469 21.42 7.10 -5.18
C HIS A 469 20.35 6.04 -5.40
N ALA A 470 19.38 6.30 -6.28
CA ALA A 470 18.32 5.37 -6.62
C ALA A 470 18.84 4.13 -7.36
N SER A 471 19.74 4.32 -8.33
CA SER A 471 20.41 3.23 -9.04
C SER A 471 21.26 2.38 -8.10
N HIS A 472 22.05 3.02 -7.23
CA HIS A 472 22.84 2.30 -6.24
C HIS A 472 21.93 1.47 -5.32
N PHE A 473 20.87 2.04 -4.76
CA PHE A 473 19.93 1.30 -3.93
C PHE A 473 19.23 0.15 -4.68
N ALA A 474 18.81 0.37 -5.92
CA ALA A 474 18.20 -0.67 -6.77
C ALA A 474 19.13 -1.89 -6.93
N SER A 475 20.43 -1.66 -7.12
CA SER A 475 21.44 -2.73 -7.22
C SER A 475 21.58 -3.59 -5.95
N LEU A 476 21.16 -3.07 -4.78
CA LEU A 476 21.25 -3.77 -3.50
C LEU A 476 20.03 -4.66 -3.21
N LEU A 477 18.90 -4.45 -3.89
CA LEU A 477 17.65 -5.18 -3.62
C LEU A 477 17.78 -6.71 -3.61
N PRO A 478 18.58 -7.37 -4.49
CA PRO A 478 18.77 -8.81 -4.42
C PRO A 478 19.33 -9.30 -3.07
N ARG A 479 20.10 -8.47 -2.35
CA ARG A 479 20.60 -8.79 -0.99
C ARG A 479 19.52 -8.57 0.08
N LEU A 480 18.52 -7.73 -0.17
CA LEU A 480 17.46 -7.38 0.78
C LEU A 480 16.24 -8.29 0.65
N ALA A 481 15.88 -8.69 -0.57
CA ALA A 481 14.67 -9.47 -0.86
C ALA A 481 14.50 -10.73 0.01
N PRO A 482 15.56 -11.53 0.31
CA PRO A 482 15.43 -12.70 1.20
C PRO A 482 15.06 -12.39 2.66
N TYR A 483 15.12 -11.12 3.06
CA TYR A 483 14.67 -10.66 4.38
C TYR A 483 13.32 -9.94 4.30
N LEU A 484 13.03 -9.25 3.19
CA LEU A 484 11.79 -8.48 3.03
C LEU A 484 10.58 -9.35 2.70
N PHE A 485 10.78 -10.49 2.03
CA PHE A 485 9.70 -11.35 1.49
C PHE A 485 9.67 -12.77 2.04
N ASP A 486 10.50 -13.06 3.02
CA ASP A 486 10.55 -14.39 3.64
C ASP A 486 9.59 -14.44 4.85
N ASP A 487 8.71 -15.45 4.85
CA ASP A 487 7.64 -15.58 5.84
C ASP A 487 8.11 -16.11 7.21
N GLU A 488 9.37 -16.53 7.35
CA GLU A 488 9.98 -16.89 8.63
C GLU A 488 10.64 -15.68 9.32
N VAL A 489 10.73 -14.53 8.63
CA VAL A 489 11.39 -13.33 9.14
C VAL A 489 10.52 -12.58 10.13
N LYS A 490 11.10 -12.26 11.27
CA LYS A 490 10.46 -11.39 12.27
C LYS A 490 10.92 -9.96 12.10
N PHE A 491 9.97 -9.05 11.90
CA PHE A 491 10.23 -7.62 11.81
C PHE A 491 10.00 -6.91 13.15
N SER A 492 10.90 -6.01 13.50
CA SER A 492 10.73 -5.05 14.60
C SER A 492 11.26 -3.69 14.18
N ARG A 493 10.62 -2.62 14.64
CA ARG A 493 11.03 -1.23 14.39
C ARG A 493 11.25 -0.51 15.71
N VAL A 494 12.30 0.29 15.78
CA VAL A 494 12.60 1.18 16.91
C VAL A 494 12.87 2.58 16.37
N LYS A 495 12.24 3.57 17.00
CA LYS A 495 12.56 4.98 16.79
C LYS A 495 13.25 5.52 18.05
N PHE A 496 14.41 6.13 17.89
CA PHE A 496 15.15 6.77 18.97
C PHE A 496 15.62 8.16 18.55
N SER A 497 15.19 9.21 19.25
CA SER A 497 15.30 10.60 18.78
C SER A 497 14.74 10.71 17.35
N HIS A 498 15.59 11.03 16.38
CA HIS A 498 15.30 11.08 14.95
C HIS A 498 15.92 9.92 14.14
N LEU A 499 16.44 8.87 14.80
CA LEU A 499 16.90 7.67 14.12
C LEU A 499 15.77 6.65 14.03
N ASP A 500 15.40 6.27 12.79
CA ASP A 500 14.45 5.18 12.53
C ASP A 500 15.21 3.91 12.12
N VAL A 501 14.92 2.80 12.81
CA VAL A 501 15.64 1.53 12.64
C VAL A 501 14.65 0.37 12.48
N GLY A 502 14.62 -0.22 11.28
CA GLY A 502 13.95 -1.48 10.99
C GLY A 502 14.92 -2.65 11.12
N THR A 503 14.47 -3.74 11.73
CA THR A 503 15.24 -4.98 11.90
C THR A 503 14.43 -6.19 11.45
N TRP A 504 14.98 -6.94 10.50
CA TRP A 504 14.43 -8.19 9.97
C TRP A 504 15.29 -9.37 10.44
N ARG A 505 14.79 -10.15 11.39
CA ARG A 505 15.52 -11.27 12.00
C ARG A 505 15.16 -12.59 11.34
N LYS A 506 16.18 -13.31 10.86
CA LYS A 506 16.11 -14.66 10.30
C LYS A 506 17.10 -15.57 11.02
N GLY A 507 16.61 -16.34 12.00
CA GLY A 507 17.47 -17.13 12.90
C GLY A 507 18.49 -16.23 13.62
N ALA A 508 19.78 -16.56 13.51
CA ALA A 508 20.86 -15.80 14.13
C ALA A 508 21.32 -14.55 13.34
N LYS A 509 20.77 -14.33 12.13
CA LYS A 509 21.12 -13.19 11.28
C LYS A 509 20.01 -12.16 11.30
N SER A 510 20.39 -10.88 11.29
CA SER A 510 19.46 -9.77 11.18
C SER A 510 19.89 -8.85 10.05
N LEU A 511 18.95 -8.43 9.20
CA LEU A 511 19.11 -7.27 8.33
C LEU A 511 18.63 -6.04 9.11
N ILE A 512 19.46 -5.00 9.16
CA ILE A 512 19.14 -3.71 9.77
C ILE A 512 19.11 -2.66 8.67
N ILE A 513 18.04 -1.86 8.63
CA ILE A 513 17.90 -0.66 7.80
C ILE A 513 17.69 0.52 8.74
N ALA A 514 18.61 1.48 8.73
CA ALA A 514 18.60 2.64 9.61
C ALA A 514 18.69 3.94 8.81
N ALA A 515 17.87 4.93 9.18
CA ALA A 515 17.85 6.26 8.57
C ALA A 515 17.80 7.34 9.65
N ASN A 516 18.74 8.29 9.60
CA ASN A 516 18.69 9.51 10.41
C ASN A 516 17.77 10.53 9.72
N LEU A 517 16.73 10.96 10.42
CA LEU A 517 15.67 11.82 9.89
C LEU A 517 15.93 13.31 10.17
N ASP A 518 17.06 13.66 10.77
CA ASP A 518 17.34 15.04 11.19
C ASP A 518 18.81 15.44 10.96
N GLN A 519 19.13 16.66 11.38
CA GLN A 519 20.44 17.30 11.31
C GLN A 519 21.33 16.99 12.53
N GLU A 520 20.83 16.22 13.49
CA GLU A 520 21.63 15.74 14.61
C GLU A 520 22.52 14.56 14.19
N THR A 521 23.51 14.22 15.03
CA THR A 521 24.45 13.12 14.79
C THR A 521 24.24 12.01 15.83
N PRO A 522 23.14 11.22 15.74
CA PRO A 522 22.86 10.18 16.72
C PRO A 522 23.82 9.01 16.57
N SER A 523 23.89 8.18 17.61
CA SER A 523 24.62 6.92 17.57
C SER A 523 23.73 5.75 17.97
N LEU A 524 23.95 4.62 17.31
CA LEU A 524 23.28 3.36 17.58
C LEU A 524 24.27 2.45 18.32
N ASP A 525 23.93 2.12 19.56
CA ASP A 525 24.63 1.09 20.31
C ASP A 525 24.11 -0.29 19.89
N LEU A 526 24.89 -0.98 19.08
CA LEU A 526 24.70 -2.40 18.92
C LEU A 526 25.52 -3.06 20.02
N ARG A 527 24.87 -3.54 21.09
CA ARG A 527 25.48 -4.50 22.01
C ARG A 527 25.75 -5.80 21.24
N VAL A 528 26.82 -5.81 20.46
CA VAL A 528 27.32 -6.97 19.74
C VAL A 528 28.50 -7.50 20.53
N ASP A 529 28.37 -8.70 21.06
CA ASP A 529 29.55 -9.47 21.46
C ASP A 529 30.41 -9.71 20.20
N GLY A 530 31.44 -8.89 20.04
CA GLY A 530 32.36 -8.87 18.90
C GLY A 530 32.00 -7.82 17.84
N GLN A 531 32.72 -6.69 17.89
CA GLN A 531 32.67 -5.60 16.90
C GLN A 531 33.05 -6.04 15.45
N ASP A 532 33.44 -7.31 15.24
CA ASP A 532 33.93 -7.87 13.98
C ASP A 532 32.85 -8.49 13.05
N ARG A 533 31.55 -8.23 13.27
CA ARG A 533 30.46 -8.96 12.55
C ARG A 533 29.43 -8.11 11.81
N ILE A 534 29.73 -6.85 11.47
CA ILE A 534 28.87 -6.02 10.62
C ILE A 534 29.27 -6.22 9.14
N ASP A 535 28.38 -6.83 8.35
CA ASP A 535 28.50 -6.88 6.89
C ASP A 535 27.71 -5.72 6.28
N TRP A 536 28.43 -4.66 5.90
CA TRP A 536 27.84 -3.46 5.31
C TRP A 536 27.28 -3.75 3.91
N ILE A 537 26.00 -3.41 3.72
CA ILE A 537 25.34 -3.42 2.42
C ILE A 537 25.31 -2.01 1.83
N LEU A 538 24.94 -1.02 2.65
CA LEU A 538 24.95 0.40 2.32
C LEU A 538 25.48 1.19 3.52
N ARG A 539 26.30 2.20 3.25
CA ARG A 539 26.89 3.06 4.27
C ARG A 539 27.05 4.48 3.72
N GLU A 540 26.03 5.30 3.92
CA GLU A 540 25.96 6.69 3.42
C GLU A 540 25.93 7.65 4.60
N GLY A 541 26.96 8.47 4.80
CA GLY A 541 27.04 9.36 5.97
C GLY A 541 27.05 8.63 7.32
N VAL A 542 27.70 7.46 7.39
CA VAL A 542 27.73 6.62 8.59
C VAL A 542 29.16 6.22 8.93
N SER A 543 29.57 6.40 10.18
CA SER A 543 30.89 6.02 10.70
C SER A 543 30.78 5.02 11.88
N LEU A 544 31.88 4.37 12.24
CA LEU A 544 31.95 3.51 13.43
C LEU A 544 32.82 4.24 14.46
N SER A 545 32.30 4.45 15.68
CA SER A 545 33.04 5.09 16.75
C SER A 545 34.13 4.16 17.30
N ILE A 546 35.08 4.74 18.04
CA ILE A 546 36.14 3.99 18.73
C ILE A 546 35.56 3.04 19.80
N THR A 547 34.38 3.36 20.34
CA THR A 547 33.66 2.52 21.31
C THR A 547 32.74 1.48 20.64
N GLY A 548 32.68 1.45 19.31
CA GLY A 548 31.92 0.47 18.53
C GLY A 548 30.46 0.85 18.24
N HIS A 549 30.05 2.08 18.56
CA HIS A 549 28.73 2.57 18.18
C HIS A 549 28.72 2.98 16.70
N ILE A 550 27.61 2.77 16.02
CA ILE A 550 27.42 3.29 14.66
C ILE A 550 26.96 4.74 14.78
N VAL A 551 27.72 5.68 14.21
CA VAL A 551 27.42 7.11 14.28
C VAL A 551 26.87 7.56 12.93
N PHE A 552 25.72 8.23 12.94
CA PHE A 552 25.04 8.71 11.75
C PHE A 552 25.24 10.21 11.63
N GLU A 553 25.85 10.67 10.55
CA GLU A 553 25.87 12.09 10.17
C GLU A 553 24.43 12.58 9.89
N PRO A 554 24.21 13.91 9.75
CA PRO A 554 22.96 14.45 9.23
C PRO A 554 22.48 13.68 7.99
N LEU A 555 21.25 13.17 8.07
CA LEU A 555 20.61 12.36 7.03
C LEU A 555 21.36 11.05 6.67
N GLY A 556 22.27 10.59 7.52
CA GLY A 556 23.02 9.36 7.34
C GLY A 556 22.10 8.13 7.28
N CYS A 557 22.42 7.21 6.39
CA CYS A 557 21.67 5.99 6.12
C CYS A 557 22.60 4.77 6.11
N ALA A 558 22.10 3.66 6.65
CA ALA A 558 22.83 2.40 6.67
C ALA A 558 21.93 1.21 6.39
N ILE A 559 22.49 0.24 5.67
CA ILE A 559 21.95 -1.11 5.57
C ILE A 559 23.07 -2.08 5.87
N PHE A 560 22.87 -3.02 6.79
CA PHE A 560 23.89 -4.01 7.12
C PHE A 560 23.29 -5.29 7.67
N LEU A 561 24.04 -6.37 7.56
CA LEU A 561 23.75 -7.62 8.25
C LEU A 561 24.52 -7.68 9.56
N ASN A 562 23.85 -8.18 10.59
CA ASN A 562 24.46 -8.52 11.88
C ASN A 562 24.21 -10.00 12.18
N SER A 563 25.21 -10.69 12.75
CA SER A 563 25.09 -12.09 13.20
C SER A 563 25.35 -12.19 14.69
N ILE A 564 24.33 -12.58 15.46
CA ILE A 564 24.48 -12.84 16.90
C ILE A 564 25.28 -14.14 17.06
N GLY A 565 26.41 -14.11 17.79
CA GLY A 565 27.12 -15.31 18.20
C GLY A 565 26.21 -16.14 19.10
N GLY A 566 26.00 -17.42 18.78
CA GLY A 566 24.99 -18.23 19.43
C GLY A 566 25.17 -18.34 20.94
N GLU A 567 24.21 -17.79 21.68
CA GLU A 567 23.50 -18.44 22.77
C GLU A 567 22.19 -17.69 22.99
N ASP A 568 21.16 -18.46 23.30
CA ASP A 568 19.78 -18.03 23.46
C ASP A 568 19.67 -17.05 24.64
N THR A 569 19.65 -15.75 24.36
CA THR A 569 19.21 -14.74 25.32
C THR A 569 18.07 -13.95 24.71
N SER A 570 16.89 -14.19 25.26
CA SER A 570 15.74 -13.30 25.18
C SER A 570 16.08 -11.96 25.82
N ASP A 571 16.81 -11.10 25.12
CA ASP A 571 16.94 -9.70 25.49
C ASP A 571 16.72 -8.86 24.24
N GLU A 572 15.60 -8.13 24.25
CA GLU A 572 15.36 -6.98 23.39
C GLU A 572 16.57 -6.05 23.45
N ALA A 573 16.83 -5.33 22.35
CA ALA A 573 17.86 -4.31 22.31
C ALA A 573 17.60 -3.28 23.43
N LYS A 574 18.31 -3.40 24.55
CA LYS A 574 18.28 -2.41 25.64
C LYS A 574 19.25 -1.30 25.28
N LEU A 575 18.69 -0.18 24.83
CA LEU A 575 19.38 1.09 24.63
C LEU A 575 19.72 1.71 26.00
N ILE A 576 20.95 2.17 26.17
CA ILE A 576 21.38 2.93 27.36
C ILE A 576 21.09 4.41 27.09
N HIS A 577 20.36 5.05 28.00
CA HIS A 577 20.32 6.50 28.11
C HIS A 577 21.70 6.99 28.54
N ASP A 578 22.37 7.79 27.71
CA ASP A 578 23.39 8.70 28.23
C ASP A 578 22.69 10.00 28.64
N GLU A 579 22.71 10.24 29.95
CA GLU A 579 22.29 11.46 30.62
C GLU A 579 23.18 12.63 30.17
N LEU A 580 22.57 13.72 29.67
CA LEU A 580 22.62 15.07 30.25
C LEU A 580 21.70 16.05 29.52
#